data_AF-A0A811R274-F1
#
_entry.id   AF-A0A811R274-F1
#
_cell.length_a   1.000
_cell.length_b   1.000
_cell.length_c   1.000
_cell.angle_alpha   90.00
_cell.angle_beta   90.00
_cell.angle_gamma   90.00
#
_symmetry.space_group_name_H-M   'P 1'
#
loop_
_entity.id
_entity.type
_entity.pdbx_description
1 polymer ?
#
loop_
_entity_poly.entity_id
_entity_poly.type
_entity_poly.pdbx_seq_one_letter_code
_entity_poly.pdbx_strand_id
1 'polypeptide(L)'
;MVERERSEGEAARALTSGPPQQQQQEGAAEGERDEKEGDEREEEDRGDEAVEWSEIRLAIEELSPPARLKHGGGGDGMADASSLPTLRFLALSHLLLRVLDKIGPTMAVLRLDVQRNIERLQKLYLSDPAKYSTLTGVVEKEVKEGTARKVDSCARAVLWLARSMDFTIVLLQSLEDSEQQQSLAELVEAAYEVCLKPWHGWISSAACKIALKLIPERKVFTSLLLGMGQDRCALKDEIRRLALLLRPLLDDIHSMMAKFRLDRIKST
;
A
#
# COMPACT_ATOMS: atom_id res chain seq x y z
N MET A 1 50.74 -2.90 -46.22
CA MET A 1 50.85 -4.16 -46.98
C MET A 1 49.60 -4.96 -46.64
N VAL A 2 48.51 -5.00 -47.45
CA VAL A 2 48.38 -5.36 -48.89
C VAL A 2 48.94 -6.79 -49.05
N GLU A 3 48.20 -7.88 -49.33
CA GLU A 3 47.03 -8.20 -50.19
C GLU A 3 46.21 -9.35 -49.55
N ARG A 4 44.86 -9.42 -49.58
CA ARG A 4 43.91 -9.81 -50.66
C ARG A 4 44.08 -11.24 -51.22
N GLU A 5 43.05 -12.07 -51.01
CA GLU A 5 42.45 -12.91 -52.07
C GLU A 5 40.98 -13.25 -51.73
N ARG A 6 40.17 -13.38 -52.78
CA ARG A 6 38.70 -13.35 -52.88
C ARG A 6 38.27 -14.53 -53.77
N SER A 7 37.15 -15.16 -53.46
CA SER A 7 36.26 -15.92 -54.38
C SER A 7 34.99 -16.21 -53.57
N GLU A 8 33.77 -15.71 -53.80
CA GLU A 8 32.87 -15.62 -54.96
C GLU A 8 32.38 -16.97 -55.55
N GLY A 9 31.04 -17.08 -55.67
CA GLY A 9 30.26 -18.13 -56.35
C GLY A 9 28.90 -18.39 -55.65
N GLU A 10 27.87 -17.55 -55.89
CA GLU A 10 26.63 -17.85 -56.67
C GLU A 10 25.60 -18.77 -55.96
N ALA A 11 24.43 -18.31 -55.47
CA ALA A 11 23.23 -17.77 -56.13
C ALA A 11 22.32 -18.84 -56.81
N ALA A 12 21.11 -19.07 -56.27
CA ALA A 12 19.90 -19.36 -57.05
C ALA A 12 18.61 -19.30 -56.19
N ARG A 13 17.59 -18.61 -56.74
CA ARG A 13 16.21 -18.41 -56.27
C ARG A 13 15.24 -19.36 -56.99
N ALA A 14 14.10 -19.71 -56.37
CA ALA A 14 12.73 -19.85 -56.96
C ALA A 14 11.79 -20.41 -55.86
N LEU A 15 10.67 -19.82 -55.41
CA LEU A 15 9.39 -19.36 -56.01
C LEU A 15 8.31 -20.45 -56.25
N THR A 16 7.20 -20.31 -55.49
CA THR A 16 5.77 -20.66 -55.80
C THR A 16 5.38 -22.15 -55.80
N SER A 17 4.24 -22.62 -55.29
CA SER A 17 2.84 -22.26 -55.61
C SER A 17 1.84 -23.06 -54.73
N GLY A 18 0.57 -22.62 -54.67
CA GLY A 18 -0.51 -23.05 -53.75
C GLY A 18 -1.32 -24.33 -54.11
N PRO A 19 -2.53 -24.50 -53.54
CA PRO A 19 -3.16 -25.81 -53.24
C PRO A 19 -4.29 -26.21 -54.22
N PRO A 20 -4.93 -27.39 -54.02
CA PRO A 20 -6.32 -27.58 -54.42
C PRO A 20 -7.24 -28.15 -53.33
N GLN A 21 -8.51 -27.73 -53.39
CA GLN A 21 -9.66 -28.24 -52.62
C GLN A 21 -10.44 -29.32 -53.41
N GLN A 22 -11.35 -29.96 -52.66
CA GLN A 22 -12.66 -30.56 -52.98
C GLN A 22 -12.76 -32.08 -53.11
N GLN A 23 -13.58 -32.65 -52.21
CA GLN A 23 -14.68 -33.53 -52.62
C GLN A 23 -15.85 -33.49 -51.62
N GLN A 24 -17.06 -33.29 -52.16
CA GLN A 24 -18.37 -33.43 -51.52
C GLN A 24 -18.74 -34.91 -51.36
N GLN A 25 -19.50 -35.24 -50.32
CA GLN A 25 -20.63 -36.18 -50.46
C GLN A 25 -21.70 -36.00 -49.38
N GLU A 26 -22.94 -36.22 -49.82
CA GLU A 26 -24.25 -35.93 -49.23
C GLU A 26 -24.66 -36.86 -48.07
N GLY A 27 -25.65 -36.42 -47.29
CA GLY A 27 -26.40 -37.29 -46.38
C GLY A 27 -27.58 -36.56 -45.74
N ALA A 28 -28.79 -36.91 -46.19
CA ALA A 28 -30.09 -36.36 -45.81
C ALA A 28 -30.54 -36.77 -44.39
N ALA A 29 -31.40 -35.95 -43.76
CA ALA A 29 -32.68 -36.36 -43.17
C ALA A 29 -33.37 -35.18 -42.47
N GLU A 30 -34.69 -35.17 -42.61
CA GLU A 30 -35.65 -34.15 -42.22
C GLU A 30 -35.98 -34.17 -40.73
N GLY A 31 -36.47 -33.02 -40.23
CA GLY A 31 -37.54 -32.96 -39.25
C GLY A 31 -37.13 -32.95 -37.78
N GLU A 32 -37.16 -31.77 -37.17
CA GLU A 32 -38.11 -31.44 -36.10
C GLU A 32 -37.93 -29.96 -35.71
N ARG A 33 -39.05 -29.22 -35.75
CA ARG A 33 -39.14 -27.89 -35.16
C ARG A 33 -39.38 -28.09 -33.67
N ASP A 34 -38.44 -27.69 -32.85
CA ASP A 34 -38.70 -27.38 -31.44
C ASP A 34 -38.49 -25.87 -31.26
N GLU A 35 -39.61 -25.19 -31.02
CA GLU A 35 -39.64 -23.82 -30.52
C GLU A 35 -39.01 -23.83 -29.12
N LYS A 36 -37.78 -23.33 -29.00
CA LYS A 36 -37.25 -22.87 -27.72
C LYS A 36 -37.48 -21.37 -27.62
N GLU A 37 -38.51 -20.99 -26.87
CA GLU A 37 -38.58 -19.69 -26.21
C GLU A 37 -37.27 -19.47 -25.45
N GLY A 38 -36.44 -18.56 -25.98
CA GLY A 38 -35.36 -17.97 -25.22
C GLY A 38 -35.97 -16.99 -24.23
N ASP A 39 -36.08 -17.42 -22.97
CA ASP A 39 -36.23 -16.53 -21.82
C ASP A 39 -34.94 -15.71 -21.71
N GLU A 40 -34.84 -14.62 -22.49
CA GLU A 40 -33.85 -13.56 -22.28
C GLU A 40 -34.23 -12.83 -20.99
N ARG A 41 -33.96 -13.47 -19.85
CA ARG A 41 -33.71 -12.74 -18.63
C ARG A 41 -32.36 -12.07 -18.84
N GLU A 42 -32.42 -10.80 -19.22
CA GLU A 42 -31.41 -9.85 -18.83
C GLU A 42 -31.26 -10.00 -17.31
N GLU A 43 -30.29 -10.80 -16.89
CA GLU A 43 -29.72 -10.63 -15.57
C GLU A 43 -29.14 -9.22 -15.59
N GLU A 44 -29.92 -8.26 -15.08
CA GLU A 44 -29.35 -7.10 -14.43
C GLU A 44 -28.41 -7.68 -13.36
N ASP A 45 -27.15 -7.88 -13.76
CA ASP A 45 -26.00 -7.86 -12.86
C ASP A 45 -25.99 -6.44 -12.29
N ARG A 46 -26.92 -6.20 -11.38
CA ARG A 46 -26.82 -5.19 -10.36
C ARG A 46 -25.76 -5.74 -9.43
N GLY A 47 -24.53 -5.79 -9.94
CA GLY A 47 -23.34 -5.96 -9.16
C GLY A 47 -23.50 -4.97 -8.03
N ASP A 48 -23.64 -5.49 -6.83
CA ASP A 48 -23.17 -4.77 -5.67
C ASP A 48 -21.70 -4.50 -6.00
N GLU A 49 -21.42 -3.39 -6.69
CA GLU A 49 -20.12 -2.75 -6.73
C GLU A 49 -19.86 -2.46 -5.26
N ALA A 50 -19.24 -3.44 -4.59
CA ALA A 50 -18.84 -3.34 -3.21
C ALA A 50 -18.10 -2.03 -3.11
N VAL A 51 -18.72 -1.05 -2.44
CA VAL A 51 -18.18 0.31 -2.32
C VAL A 51 -16.75 0.15 -1.85
N GLU A 52 -15.78 0.34 -2.75
CA GLU A 52 -14.37 0.14 -2.42
C GLU A 52 -14.03 1.26 -1.45
N TRP A 53 -14.01 0.95 -0.16
CA TRP A 53 -13.73 1.91 0.89
C TRP A 53 -12.34 2.51 0.63
N SER A 54 -12.24 3.84 0.64
CA SER A 54 -10.94 4.50 0.60
C SER A 54 -10.07 3.99 1.76
N GLU A 55 -8.76 3.89 1.54
CA GLU A 55 -7.81 3.48 2.57
C GLU A 55 -7.92 4.34 3.84
N ILE A 56 -8.31 5.62 3.67
CA ILE A 56 -8.55 6.54 4.78
C ILE A 56 -9.73 6.07 5.63
N ARG A 57 -10.86 5.68 5.01
CA ARG A 57 -12.01 5.20 5.78
C ARG A 57 -11.74 3.85 6.45
N LEU A 58 -11.00 2.95 5.78
CA LEU A 58 -10.56 1.69 6.40
C LEU A 58 -9.67 1.96 7.63
N ALA A 59 -8.77 2.94 7.56
CA ALA A 59 -7.94 3.34 8.69
C ALA A 59 -8.78 3.94 9.83
N ILE A 60 -9.77 4.77 9.51
CA ILE A 60 -10.70 5.34 10.50
C ILE A 60 -11.48 4.24 11.21
N GLU A 61 -11.97 3.24 10.50
CA GLU A 61 -12.71 2.11 11.07
C GLU A 61 -11.80 1.29 12.01
N GLU A 62 -10.60 0.95 11.56
CA GLU A 62 -9.60 0.20 12.34
C GLU A 62 -9.18 0.92 13.65
N LEU A 63 -9.14 2.26 13.61
CA LEU A 63 -8.83 3.11 14.76
C LEU A 63 -10.04 3.43 15.63
N SER A 64 -11.26 3.24 15.13
CA SER A 64 -12.47 3.57 15.88
C SER A 64 -12.67 2.58 17.03
N PRO A 65 -13.19 3.03 18.18
CA PRO A 65 -13.52 2.12 19.27
C PRO A 65 -14.51 1.06 18.77
N PRO A 66 -14.33 -0.22 19.12
CA PRO A 66 -15.28 -1.25 18.73
C PRO A 66 -16.66 -0.87 19.27
N ALA A 67 -17.67 -0.89 18.39
CA ALA A 67 -19.04 -0.66 18.79
C ALA A 67 -19.37 -1.62 19.93
N ARG A 68 -19.68 -1.08 21.12
CA ARG A 68 -20.07 -1.90 22.28
C ARG A 68 -21.36 -2.62 21.90
N LEU A 69 -21.24 -3.86 21.46
CA LEU A 69 -22.36 -4.79 21.43
C LEU A 69 -22.84 -4.89 22.88
N LYS A 70 -24.01 -4.33 23.18
CA LYS A 70 -24.73 -4.63 24.41
C LYS A 70 -25.07 -6.11 24.39
N HIS A 71 -24.18 -6.93 24.90
CA HIS A 71 -24.52 -8.24 25.46
C HIS A 71 -24.03 -8.23 26.90
N GLY A 72 -24.99 -8.33 27.81
CA GLY A 72 -24.72 -8.43 29.24
C GLY A 72 -23.93 -9.70 29.54
N GLY A 73 -22.89 -9.56 30.33
CA GLY A 73 -22.07 -10.67 30.79
C GLY A 73 -20.72 -10.14 31.25
N GLY A 74 -20.59 -9.92 32.56
CA GLY A 74 -19.37 -9.42 33.18
C GLY A 74 -18.17 -10.34 32.94
N GLY A 75 -17.00 -9.73 32.91
CA GLY A 75 -15.72 -10.40 32.80
C GLY A 75 -14.61 -9.35 32.71
N ASP A 76 -13.93 -9.15 33.82
CA ASP A 76 -12.85 -8.20 34.00
C ASP A 76 -11.76 -8.32 32.94
N GLY A 77 -11.38 -7.17 32.41
CA GLY A 77 -10.29 -7.00 31.48
C GLY A 77 -10.12 -5.53 31.21
N MET A 78 -9.70 -4.78 32.24
CA MET A 78 -9.12 -3.45 32.06
C MET A 78 -7.84 -3.67 31.26
N ALA A 79 -7.98 -3.81 29.93
CA ALA A 79 -6.87 -3.73 29.02
C ALA A 79 -6.20 -2.39 29.33
N ASP A 80 -4.96 -2.46 29.80
CA ASP A 80 -4.13 -1.30 30.06
C ASP A 80 -4.28 -0.34 28.88
N ALA A 81 -4.78 0.87 29.17
CA ALA A 81 -5.07 1.89 28.17
C ALA A 81 -3.81 2.32 27.40
N SER A 82 -2.63 1.84 27.81
CA SER A 82 -1.33 2.02 27.17
C SER A 82 -0.86 0.85 26.28
N SER A 83 -1.67 -0.20 26.11
CA SER A 83 -1.31 -1.34 25.26
C SER A 83 -1.52 -1.02 23.78
N LEU A 84 -0.42 -0.82 23.05
CA LEU A 84 -0.41 -0.59 21.60
C LEU A 84 -0.55 -1.91 20.84
N PRO A 85 -1.73 -2.29 20.29
CA PRO A 85 -1.93 -3.63 19.77
C PRO A 85 -1.17 -3.82 18.45
N THR A 86 -0.35 -4.87 18.37
CA THR A 86 0.50 -5.15 17.20
C THR A 86 -0.32 -5.37 15.94
N LEU A 87 -1.45 -6.08 16.04
CA LEU A 87 -2.33 -6.34 14.91
C LEU A 87 -2.92 -5.06 14.32
N ARG A 88 -3.41 -4.15 15.17
CA ARG A 88 -3.95 -2.87 14.73
C ARG A 88 -2.89 -2.05 13.98
N PHE A 89 -1.68 -1.99 14.51
CA PHE A 89 -0.57 -1.30 13.84
C PHE A 89 -0.19 -1.95 12.50
N LEU A 90 -0.19 -3.28 12.42
CA LEU A 90 0.03 -4.01 11.16
C LEU A 90 -1.09 -3.75 10.14
N ALA A 91 -2.35 -3.67 10.56
CA ALA A 91 -3.47 -3.36 9.69
C ALA A 91 -3.31 -1.96 9.06
N LEU A 92 -3.01 -0.95 9.89
CA LEU A 92 -2.72 0.41 9.42
C LEU A 92 -1.50 0.48 8.50
N SER A 93 -0.46 -0.30 8.80
CA SER A 93 0.73 -0.36 7.96
C SER A 93 0.45 -0.96 6.59
N HIS A 94 -0.42 -1.98 6.49
CA HIS A 94 -0.84 -2.53 5.21
C HIS A 94 -1.66 -1.54 4.37
N LEU A 95 -2.40 -0.61 5.00
CA LEU A 95 -3.09 0.45 4.25
C LEU A 95 -2.10 1.39 3.55
N LEU A 96 -0.93 1.66 4.16
CA LEU A 96 0.15 2.39 3.46
C LEU A 96 0.60 1.65 2.18
N LEU A 97 0.75 0.33 2.24
CA LEU A 97 1.10 -0.47 1.06
C LEU A 97 0.05 -0.36 -0.04
N ARG A 98 -1.25 -0.45 0.31
CA ARG A 98 -2.34 -0.33 -0.66
C ARG A 98 -2.32 1.03 -1.38
N VAL A 99 -2.04 2.12 -0.65
CA VAL A 99 -1.87 3.44 -1.27
C VAL A 99 -0.68 3.45 -2.24
N LEU A 100 0.46 2.86 -1.86
CA LEU A 100 1.62 2.77 -2.75
C LEU A 100 1.36 1.91 -3.98
N ASP A 101 0.58 0.83 -3.85
CA ASP A 101 0.13 -0.02 -4.96
C ASP A 101 -0.76 0.77 -5.93
N LYS A 102 -1.66 1.61 -5.41
CA LYS A 102 -2.52 2.51 -6.20
C LYS A 102 -1.75 3.58 -6.97
N ILE A 103 -0.64 4.10 -6.41
CA ILE A 103 0.25 5.04 -7.13
C ILE A 103 0.99 4.31 -8.26
N GLY A 104 1.38 3.05 -8.03
CA GLY A 104 1.94 2.18 -9.06
C GLY A 104 3.48 2.11 -9.07
N PRO A 105 4.08 1.65 -10.19
CA PRO A 105 5.47 1.19 -10.23
C PRO A 105 6.53 2.25 -9.88
N THR A 106 6.20 3.55 -9.99
CA THR A 106 7.12 4.63 -9.61
C THR A 106 7.48 4.61 -8.13
N MET A 107 6.63 4.00 -7.29
CA MET A 107 6.85 3.87 -5.84
C MET A 107 7.43 2.50 -5.44
N ALA A 108 7.84 1.64 -6.39
CA ALA A 108 8.25 0.26 -6.11
C ALA A 108 9.37 0.13 -5.04
N VAL A 109 10.33 1.06 -5.02
CA VAL A 109 11.42 1.06 -4.03
C VAL A 109 10.89 1.35 -2.63
N LEU A 110 10.06 2.39 -2.49
CA LEU A 110 9.44 2.75 -1.21
C LEU A 110 8.49 1.65 -0.73
N ARG A 111 7.67 1.12 -1.64
CA ARG A 111 6.76 -0.01 -1.39
C ARG A 111 7.51 -1.22 -0.84
N LEU A 112 8.64 -1.58 -1.45
CA LEU A 112 9.45 -2.71 -0.99
C LEU A 112 10.03 -2.48 0.42
N ASP A 113 10.45 -1.26 0.73
CA ASP A 113 10.95 -0.93 2.08
C ASP A 113 9.83 -1.07 3.14
N VAL A 114 8.66 -0.48 2.88
CA VAL A 114 7.48 -0.58 3.76
C VAL A 114 7.07 -2.05 3.92
N GLN A 115 7.03 -2.83 2.84
CA GLN A 115 6.67 -4.24 2.88
C GLN A 115 7.63 -5.03 3.77
N ARG A 116 8.94 -4.83 3.63
CA ARG A 116 9.94 -5.54 4.46
C ARG A 116 9.80 -5.21 5.94
N ASN A 117 9.44 -3.97 6.28
CA ASN A 117 9.19 -3.58 7.67
C ASN A 117 7.95 -4.28 8.22
N ILE A 118 6.87 -4.37 7.43
CA ILE A 118 5.63 -5.07 7.81
C ILE A 118 5.88 -6.57 7.98
N GLU A 119 6.48 -7.23 6.98
CA GLU A 119 6.76 -8.67 6.99
C GLU A 119 7.63 -9.07 8.20
N ARG A 120 8.60 -8.23 8.55
CA ARG A 120 9.45 -8.46 9.72
C ARG A 120 8.64 -8.47 11.02
N LEU A 121 7.82 -7.44 11.23
CA LEU A 121 6.98 -7.35 12.43
C LEU A 121 5.92 -8.47 12.45
N GLN A 122 5.30 -8.75 11.32
CA GLN A 122 4.30 -9.81 11.17
C GLN A 122 4.89 -11.20 11.43
N LYS A 123 6.11 -11.48 10.94
CA LYS A 123 6.80 -12.75 11.22
C LYS A 123 7.04 -12.94 12.70
N LEU A 124 7.45 -11.90 13.42
CA LEU A 124 7.63 -11.98 14.88
C LEU A 124 6.28 -12.20 15.58
N TYR A 125 5.25 -11.43 15.21
CA TYR A 125 3.91 -11.59 15.76
C TYR A 125 3.39 -13.03 15.62
N LEU A 126 3.49 -13.60 14.41
CA LEU A 126 3.01 -14.96 14.12
C LEU A 126 3.81 -16.05 14.85
N SER A 127 5.03 -15.77 15.32
CA SER A 127 5.81 -16.75 16.08
C SER A 127 5.25 -17.02 17.47
N ASP A 128 4.60 -16.03 18.09
CA ASP A 128 3.89 -16.16 19.37
C ASP A 128 2.92 -14.97 19.54
N PRO A 129 1.68 -15.08 19.01
CA PRO A 129 0.71 -13.98 19.02
C PRO A 129 0.32 -13.49 20.43
N ALA A 130 0.36 -14.38 21.42
CA ALA A 130 0.03 -14.03 22.80
C ALA A 130 1.13 -13.14 23.39
N LYS A 131 2.40 -13.54 23.21
CA LYS A 131 3.57 -12.82 23.70
C LYS A 131 3.82 -11.50 22.97
N TYR A 132 3.57 -11.45 21.67
CA TYR A 132 3.83 -10.30 20.80
C TYR A 132 2.55 -9.51 20.46
N SER A 133 1.53 -9.62 21.30
CA SER A 133 0.25 -8.94 21.17
C SER A 133 0.35 -7.41 21.20
N THR A 134 1.41 -6.86 21.81
CA THR A 134 1.66 -5.41 21.91
C THR A 134 2.99 -5.00 21.31
N LEU A 135 3.05 -3.79 20.73
CA LEU A 135 4.30 -3.20 20.21
C LEU A 135 5.33 -3.03 21.32
N THR A 136 4.90 -2.66 22.53
CA THR A 136 5.77 -2.55 23.71
C THR A 136 6.45 -3.89 24.01
N GLY A 137 5.70 -5.00 24.00
CA GLY A 137 6.27 -6.34 24.20
C GLY A 137 7.30 -6.72 23.12
N VAL A 138 7.03 -6.37 21.86
CA VAL A 138 7.96 -6.56 20.74
C VAL A 138 9.27 -5.79 20.96
N VAL A 139 9.18 -4.48 21.24
CA VAL A 139 10.35 -3.62 21.42
C VAL A 139 11.14 -4.02 22.68
N GLU A 140 10.47 -4.28 23.79
CA GLU A 140 11.11 -4.72 25.04
C GLU A 140 11.92 -5.99 24.87
N LYS A 141 11.41 -6.96 24.11
CA LYS A 141 12.11 -8.22 23.82
C LYS A 141 13.45 -7.93 23.15
N GLU A 142 13.46 -7.12 22.10
CA GLU A 142 14.71 -6.80 21.39
C GLU A 142 15.65 -5.90 22.19
N VAL A 143 15.13 -5.05 23.07
CA VAL A 143 15.95 -4.26 24.00
C VAL A 143 16.64 -5.17 25.01
N LYS A 144 15.90 -6.11 25.62
CA LYS A 144 16.44 -7.09 26.58
C LYS A 144 17.52 -7.98 25.95
N GLU A 145 17.38 -8.32 24.67
CA GLU A 145 18.36 -9.11 23.91
C GLU A 145 19.52 -8.28 23.31
N GLY A 146 19.49 -6.95 23.43
CA GLY A 146 20.48 -6.06 22.81
C GLY A 146 20.43 -6.02 21.27
N THR A 147 19.31 -6.43 20.67
CA THR A 147 19.14 -6.53 19.21
C THR A 147 18.31 -5.39 18.60
N ALA A 148 17.67 -4.54 19.42
CA ALA A 148 16.76 -3.49 18.97
C ALA A 148 17.33 -2.48 17.96
N ARG A 149 18.66 -2.30 17.91
CA ARG A 149 19.33 -1.38 16.97
C ARG A 149 19.84 -2.02 15.68
N LYS A 150 19.82 -3.35 15.57
CA LYS A 150 20.26 -4.06 14.36
C LYS A 150 19.41 -3.64 13.16
N VAL A 151 20.01 -3.60 11.97
CA VAL A 151 19.37 -3.11 10.73
C VAL A 151 18.04 -3.82 10.45
N ASP A 152 17.96 -5.10 10.83
CA ASP A 152 16.83 -5.99 10.64
C ASP A 152 15.98 -6.21 11.90
N SER A 153 16.00 -5.27 12.85
CA SER A 153 15.18 -5.36 14.07
C SER A 153 13.72 -4.96 13.84
N CYS A 154 12.80 -5.54 14.61
CA CYS A 154 11.39 -5.17 14.63
C CYS A 154 11.19 -3.76 15.21
N ALA A 155 11.99 -3.36 16.19
CA ALA A 155 11.92 -2.02 16.75
C ALA A 155 12.24 -0.94 15.71
N ARG A 156 13.20 -1.19 14.80
CA ARG A 156 13.43 -0.30 13.64
C ARG A 156 12.25 -0.30 12.69
N ALA A 157 11.66 -1.46 12.40
CA ALA A 157 10.50 -1.56 11.53
C ALA A 157 9.31 -0.73 12.08
N VAL A 158 9.01 -0.87 13.37
CA VAL A 158 7.98 -0.06 14.06
C VAL A 158 8.29 1.43 13.94
N LEU A 159 9.54 1.85 14.20
CA LEU A 159 9.92 3.26 14.09
C LEU A 159 9.70 3.84 12.69
N TRP A 160 10.14 3.12 11.66
CA TRP A 160 10.04 3.60 10.28
C TRP A 160 8.60 3.64 9.80
N LEU A 161 7.80 2.63 10.14
CA LEU A 161 6.36 2.63 9.84
C LEU A 161 5.65 3.80 10.54
N ALA A 162 5.95 4.08 11.81
CA ALA A 162 5.37 5.21 12.53
C ALA A 162 5.73 6.55 11.87
N ARG A 163 7.01 6.75 11.49
CA ARG A 163 7.44 7.96 10.76
C ARG A 163 6.80 8.09 9.37
N SER A 164 6.55 6.98 8.69
CA SER A 164 5.78 6.98 7.43
C SER A 164 4.32 7.38 7.65
N MET A 165 3.72 6.99 8.77
CA MET A 165 2.37 7.44 9.15
C MET A 165 2.35 8.92 9.53
N ASP A 166 3.36 9.44 10.26
CA ASP A 166 3.49 10.89 10.52
C ASP A 166 3.53 11.68 9.20
N PHE A 167 4.40 11.26 8.27
CA PHE A 167 4.51 11.83 6.94
C PHE A 167 3.16 11.81 6.21
N THR A 168 2.43 10.69 6.30
CA THR A 168 1.12 10.53 5.66
C THR A 168 0.11 11.52 6.22
N ILE A 169 0.01 11.69 7.54
CA ILE A 169 -0.88 12.68 8.17
C ILE A 169 -0.54 14.09 7.71
N VAL A 170 0.74 14.46 7.76
CA VAL A 170 1.18 15.82 7.37
C VAL A 170 0.88 16.09 5.89
N LEU A 171 1.12 15.12 5.01
CA LEU A 171 0.80 15.24 3.59
C LEU A 171 -0.71 15.39 3.36
N LEU A 172 -1.53 14.55 4.00
CA LEU A 172 -2.99 14.59 3.85
C LEU A 172 -3.58 15.91 4.34
N GLN A 173 -3.13 16.42 5.49
CA GLN A 173 -3.55 17.73 5.99
C GLN A 173 -3.08 18.87 5.09
N SER A 174 -1.85 18.79 4.56
CA SER A 174 -1.36 19.77 3.60
C SER A 174 -2.17 19.76 2.30
N LEU A 175 -2.65 18.60 1.86
CA LEU A 175 -3.55 18.46 0.71
C LEU A 175 -4.92 19.09 0.96
N GLU A 176 -5.40 19.02 2.19
CA GLU A 176 -6.63 19.65 2.67
C GLU A 176 -6.51 21.19 2.74
N ASP A 177 -5.41 21.70 3.31
CA ASP A 177 -5.23 23.11 3.63
C ASP A 177 -4.74 23.93 2.43
N SER A 178 -4.05 23.31 1.48
CA SER A 178 -3.47 24.00 0.34
C SER A 178 -4.52 24.42 -0.68
N GLU A 179 -4.49 25.70 -1.07
CA GLU A 179 -5.17 26.19 -2.25
C GLU A 179 -4.73 25.39 -3.49
N GLN A 180 -5.61 25.26 -4.49
CA GLN A 180 -5.41 24.44 -5.71
C GLN A 180 -4.11 24.73 -6.50
N GLN A 181 -3.34 25.75 -6.15
CA GLN A 181 -2.14 26.19 -6.86
C GLN A 181 -0.88 25.36 -6.54
N GLN A 182 -0.76 24.77 -5.34
CA GLN A 182 0.42 23.95 -5.01
C GLN A 182 0.36 22.57 -5.68
N SER A 183 1.48 22.17 -6.28
CA SER A 183 1.69 20.85 -6.85
C SER A 183 1.81 19.79 -5.74
N LEU A 184 1.55 18.53 -6.09
CA LEU A 184 1.75 17.43 -5.13
C LEU A 184 3.23 17.33 -4.68
N ALA A 185 4.18 17.69 -5.55
CA ALA A 185 5.61 17.59 -5.27
C ALA A 185 6.02 18.55 -4.17
N GLU A 186 5.52 19.79 -4.22
CA GLU A 186 5.76 20.79 -3.17
C GLU A 186 5.18 20.34 -1.83
N LEU A 187 3.98 19.73 -1.83
CA LEU A 187 3.34 19.22 -0.61
C LEU A 187 4.10 18.02 -0.02
N VAL A 188 4.51 17.08 -0.87
CA VAL A 188 5.32 15.91 -0.48
C VAL A 188 6.68 16.35 0.05
N GLU A 189 7.33 17.31 -0.60
CA GLU A 189 8.63 17.84 -0.17
C GLU A 189 8.50 18.54 1.19
N ALA A 190 7.49 19.38 1.40
CA ALA A 190 7.23 20.02 2.68
C ALA A 190 6.99 19.00 3.81
N ALA A 191 6.15 17.99 3.58
CA ALA A 191 5.90 16.92 4.55
C ALA A 191 7.16 16.09 4.85
N TYR A 192 7.97 15.83 3.82
CA TYR A 192 9.22 15.09 3.93
C TYR A 192 10.25 15.82 4.80
N GLU A 193 10.42 17.13 4.60
CA GLU A 193 11.38 17.95 5.34
C GLU A 193 11.14 17.93 6.85
N VAL A 194 9.87 17.89 7.28
CA VAL A 194 9.53 17.85 8.71
C VAL A 194 9.50 16.44 9.30
N CYS A 195 9.08 15.41 8.54
CA CYS A 195 8.85 14.07 9.10
C CYS A 195 10.04 13.11 8.94
N LEU A 196 10.65 13.07 7.75
CA LEU A 196 11.58 12.00 7.37
C LEU A 196 13.01 12.50 7.18
N LYS A 197 13.18 13.71 6.64
CA LYS A 197 14.48 14.32 6.37
C LYS A 197 15.45 14.30 7.56
N PRO A 198 15.05 14.62 8.81
CA PRO A 198 15.97 14.62 9.95
C PRO A 198 16.60 13.24 10.23
N TRP A 199 15.91 12.18 9.80
CA TRP A 199 16.26 10.78 10.05
C TRP A 199 16.89 10.08 8.84
N HIS A 200 16.77 10.66 7.65
CA HIS A 200 17.36 10.12 6.43
C HIS A 200 18.83 10.51 6.32
N GLY A 201 19.68 9.51 6.10
CA GLY A 201 21.05 9.69 5.63
C GLY A 201 21.10 10.30 4.22
N TRP A 202 22.31 10.51 3.71
CA TRP A 202 22.51 11.14 2.40
C TRP A 202 21.97 10.28 1.24
N ILE A 203 22.04 8.95 1.36
CA ILE A 203 21.53 8.00 0.35
C ILE A 203 20.00 8.11 0.27
N SER A 204 19.31 7.94 1.40
CA SER A 204 17.86 8.03 1.47
C SER A 204 17.35 9.43 1.10
N SER A 205 18.11 10.47 1.43
CA SER A 205 17.82 11.84 0.98
C SER A 205 17.91 12.00 -0.53
N ALA A 206 18.94 11.43 -1.17
CA ALA A 206 19.10 11.49 -2.62
C ALA A 206 17.99 10.69 -3.33
N ALA A 207 17.64 9.51 -2.82
CA ALA A 207 16.54 8.70 -3.34
C ALA A 207 15.20 9.47 -3.30
N CYS A 208 14.92 10.19 -2.21
CA CYS A 208 13.71 11.02 -2.09
C CYS A 208 13.64 12.12 -3.16
N LYS A 209 14.76 12.78 -3.47
CA LYS A 209 14.81 13.80 -4.54
C LYS A 209 14.49 13.23 -5.92
N ILE A 210 14.82 11.97 -6.16
CA ILE A 210 14.42 11.27 -7.40
C ILE A 210 12.95 10.89 -7.35
N ALA A 211 12.48 10.34 -6.22
CA ALA A 211 11.08 9.96 -6.05
C ALA A 211 10.12 11.14 -6.25
N LEU A 212 10.47 12.35 -5.78
CA LEU A 212 9.71 13.59 -5.99
C LEU A 212 9.45 13.91 -7.48
N LYS A 213 10.30 13.44 -8.40
CA LYS A 213 10.11 13.64 -9.84
C LYS A 213 9.18 12.60 -10.48
N LEU A 214 8.83 11.55 -9.73
CA LEU A 214 8.09 10.38 -10.20
C LEU A 214 6.70 10.27 -9.57
N ILE A 215 6.35 11.18 -8.67
CA ILE A 215 5.01 11.22 -8.08
C ILE A 215 3.98 11.71 -9.12
N PRO A 216 2.72 11.27 -9.03
CA PRO A 216 1.67 11.68 -9.96
C PRO A 216 1.27 13.14 -9.78
N GLU A 217 0.46 13.64 -10.72
CA GLU A 217 -0.20 14.94 -10.57
C GLU A 217 -1.15 14.94 -9.36
N ARG A 218 -1.31 16.10 -8.70
CA ARG A 218 -2.19 16.25 -7.52
C ARG A 218 -3.62 15.78 -7.78
N LYS A 219 -4.16 16.03 -8.97
CA LYS A 219 -5.52 15.59 -9.36
C LYS A 219 -5.62 14.06 -9.40
N VAL A 220 -4.64 13.40 -10.02
CA VAL A 220 -4.56 11.93 -10.08
C VAL A 220 -4.43 11.36 -8.67
N PHE A 221 -3.53 11.88 -7.85
CA PHE A 221 -3.37 11.43 -6.46
C PHE A 221 -4.64 11.61 -5.64
N THR A 222 -5.31 12.75 -5.77
CA THR A 222 -6.57 13.03 -5.06
C THR A 222 -7.67 12.06 -5.50
N SER A 223 -7.74 11.74 -6.79
CA SER A 223 -8.67 10.74 -7.33
C SER A 223 -8.40 9.34 -6.79
N LEU A 224 -7.12 8.96 -6.62
CA LEU A 224 -6.76 7.67 -6.02
C LEU A 224 -7.22 7.56 -4.55
N LEU A 225 -7.22 8.67 -3.81
CA LEU A 225 -7.67 8.71 -2.42
C LEU A 225 -9.19 8.70 -2.26
N LEU A 226 -9.93 9.32 -3.20
CA LEU A 226 -11.40 9.38 -3.15
C LEU A 226 -12.08 8.03 -3.46
N GLY A 227 -11.41 7.13 -4.18
CA GLY A 227 -12.08 6.00 -4.81
C GLY A 227 -13.01 6.45 -5.96
N MET A 228 -13.63 5.51 -6.67
CA MET A 228 -14.57 5.88 -7.75
C MET A 228 -15.83 6.53 -7.15
N GLY A 229 -16.11 7.78 -7.52
CA GLY A 229 -17.43 8.41 -7.32
C GLY A 229 -17.65 9.25 -6.04
N GLN A 230 -16.63 9.62 -5.27
CA GLN A 230 -16.81 10.38 -4.01
C GLN A 230 -16.54 11.90 -4.12
N ASP A 231 -17.20 12.66 -3.23
CA ASP A 231 -17.07 14.12 -3.14
C ASP A 231 -15.84 14.57 -2.32
N ARG A 232 -15.21 15.67 -2.75
CA ARG A 232 -14.03 16.26 -2.11
C ARG A 232 -14.30 16.78 -0.70
N CYS A 233 -15.53 17.21 -0.39
CA CYS A 233 -15.88 17.62 0.97
C CYS A 233 -15.82 16.44 1.95
N ALA A 234 -16.26 15.25 1.54
CA ALA A 234 -16.18 14.05 2.37
C ALA A 234 -14.72 13.67 2.68
N LEU A 235 -13.82 13.76 1.68
CA LEU A 235 -12.39 13.51 1.88
C LEU A 235 -11.76 14.42 2.94
N LYS A 236 -12.15 15.70 2.96
CA LYS A 236 -11.65 16.66 3.95
C LYS A 236 -11.98 16.23 5.38
N ASP A 237 -13.24 15.88 5.62
CA ASP A 237 -13.69 15.45 6.94
C ASP A 237 -13.11 14.09 7.35
N GLU A 238 -12.90 13.19 6.39
CA GLU A 238 -12.19 11.93 6.61
C GLU A 238 -10.73 12.15 6.98
N ILE A 239 -10.00 13.02 6.29
CA ILE A 239 -8.59 13.36 6.61
C ILE A 239 -8.50 13.90 8.04
N ARG A 240 -9.38 14.84 8.42
CA ARG A 240 -9.44 15.37 9.79
C ARG A 240 -9.68 14.28 10.82
N ARG A 241 -10.66 13.41 10.55
CA ARG A 241 -11.01 12.32 11.46
C ARG A 241 -9.88 11.31 11.60
N LEU A 242 -9.23 10.94 10.51
CA LEU A 242 -8.04 10.09 10.53
C LEU A 242 -6.93 10.72 11.37
N ALA A 243 -6.64 12.01 11.16
CA ALA A 243 -5.61 12.70 11.93
C ALA A 243 -5.94 12.71 13.44
N LEU A 244 -7.19 12.96 13.82
CA LEU A 244 -7.62 12.94 15.22
C LEU A 244 -7.44 11.57 15.89
N LEU A 245 -7.66 10.48 15.14
CA LEU A 245 -7.58 9.12 15.66
C LEU A 245 -6.15 8.56 15.63
N LEU A 246 -5.37 8.87 14.60
CA LEU A 246 -4.05 8.29 14.39
C LEU A 246 -2.96 9.00 15.20
N ARG A 247 -3.08 10.32 15.44
CA ARG A 247 -2.09 11.10 16.19
C ARG A 247 -1.81 10.55 17.60
N PRO A 248 -2.81 10.26 18.45
CA PRO A 248 -2.56 9.70 19.77
C PRO A 248 -1.80 8.37 19.72
N LEU A 249 -2.14 7.50 18.77
CA LEU A 249 -1.43 6.22 18.57
C LEU A 249 0.04 6.45 18.23
N LEU A 250 0.34 7.40 17.35
CA LEU A 250 1.71 7.74 16.96
C LEU A 250 2.48 8.40 18.12
N ASP A 251 1.85 9.29 18.88
CA ASP A 251 2.45 9.92 20.05
C ASP A 251 2.84 8.87 21.11
N ASP A 252 1.99 7.87 21.34
CA ASP A 252 2.29 6.75 22.22
C ASP A 252 3.47 5.90 21.71
N ILE A 253 3.50 5.61 20.39
CA ILE A 253 4.62 4.88 19.77
C ILE A 253 5.92 5.68 19.90
N HIS A 254 5.91 6.98 19.59
CA HIS A 254 7.10 7.84 19.71
C HIS A 254 7.58 7.93 21.16
N SER A 255 6.66 8.05 22.12
CA SER A 255 6.96 8.04 23.54
C SER A 255 7.59 6.72 23.99
N MET A 256 7.05 5.58 23.53
CA MET A 256 7.64 4.27 23.76
C MET A 256 9.06 4.19 23.17
N MET A 257 9.26 4.64 21.93
CA MET A 257 10.56 4.60 21.28
C MET A 257 11.59 5.49 21.98
N ALA A 258 11.18 6.67 22.47
CA ALA A 258 12.02 7.56 23.26
C ALA A 258 12.40 6.94 24.61
N LYS A 259 11.47 6.27 25.29
CA LYS A 259 11.72 5.53 26.54
C LYS A 259 12.87 4.52 26.39
N PHE A 260 12.95 3.85 25.25
CA PHE A 260 14.03 2.91 24.92
C PHE A 260 15.23 3.54 24.19
N ARG A 261 15.24 4.87 24.00
CA ARG A 261 16.27 5.64 23.26
C ARG A 261 16.43 5.21 21.81
N LEU A 262 15.38 4.69 21.19
CA LEU A 262 15.37 4.21 19.80
C LEU A 262 14.86 5.27 18.82
N ASP A 263 14.20 6.32 19.32
CA ASP A 263 13.64 7.46 18.57
C ASP A 263 14.65 8.20 17.68
N ARG A 264 15.94 8.19 18.03
CA ARG A 264 16.99 8.91 17.27
C ARG A 264 17.68 8.08 16.18
N ILE A 265 17.21 6.85 15.92
CA ILE A 265 17.80 5.99 14.89
C ILE A 265 17.62 6.63 13.50
N LYS A 266 18.72 6.69 12.74
CA LYS A 266 18.74 7.18 11.35
C LYS A 266 18.86 6.05 10.34
N SER A 267 18.53 6.35 9.09
CA SER A 267 18.95 5.49 7.97
C SER A 267 20.45 5.65 7.80
N THR A 268 21.09 4.62 7.24
CA THR A 268 22.41 4.77 6.62
C THR A 268 22.35 5.74 5.44
#